data_AF-A0A7Y3DEI5-F1
#
_entry.id   AF-A0A7Y3DEI5-F1
#
_cell.length_a   1.000
_cell.length_b   1.000
_cell.length_c   1.000
_cell.angle_alpha   90.00
_cell.angle_beta   90.00
_cell.angle_gamma   90.00
#
_symmetry.space_group_name_H-M   'P 1'
#
loop_
_entity.id
_entity.type
_entity.pdbx_description
1 polymer ?
#
loop_
_entity_poly.entity_id
_entity_poly.type
_entity_poly.pdbx_seq_one_letter_code
_entity_poly.pdbx_strand_id
1 'polypeptide(L)'
;DPENLRTSIARLRDLAAEEGDKVPRVATVQTLPVLEPAQALELACEYESAGADLLIHSSGYDTAEEWREIVDVLARQIRPQLP
;
A
#
# COMPACT_ATOMS: atom_id res chain seq x y z
N ASP A 1 8.77 -3.41 -2.41
CA ASP A 1 9.81 -2.38 -2.32
C ASP A 1 9.31 -1.10 -2.99
N PRO A 2 9.22 0.03 -2.27
CA PRO A 2 8.69 1.30 -2.79
C PRO A 2 9.51 1.90 -3.94
N GLU A 3 10.84 1.82 -3.89
CA GLU A 3 11.71 2.39 -4.94
C GLU A 3 11.49 1.69 -6.29
N ASN A 4 11.50 0.35 -6.29
CA ASN A 4 11.21 -0.43 -7.49
C ASN A 4 9.78 -0.18 -8.02
N LEU A 5 8.81 0.01 -7.11
CA LEU A 5 7.44 0.34 -7.50
C LEU A 5 7.40 1.71 -8.20
N ARG A 6 8.09 2.73 -7.68
CA ARG A 6 8.14 4.06 -8.30
C ARG A 6 8.65 4.01 -9.73
N THR A 7 9.75 3.30 -9.97
CA THR A 7 10.28 3.11 -11.33
C THR A 7 9.29 2.39 -12.25
N SER A 8 8.61 1.38 -11.74
CA SER A 8 7.62 0.61 -12.51
C SER A 8 6.38 1.45 -12.86
N ILE A 9 5.90 2.25 -11.92
CA ILE A 9 4.76 3.16 -12.13
C ILE A 9 5.11 4.25 -13.14
N ALA A 10 6.30 4.86 -13.04
CA ALA A 10 6.75 5.87 -14.00
C ALA A 10 6.72 5.30 -15.43
N ARG A 11 7.35 4.12 -15.62
CA ARG A 11 7.35 3.43 -16.91
C ARG A 11 5.94 3.11 -17.42
N LEU A 12 5.07 2.62 -16.54
CA LEU A 12 3.69 2.29 -16.91
C LEU A 12 2.91 3.53 -17.37
N ARG A 13 3.10 4.66 -16.70
CA ARG A 13 2.43 5.93 -17.04
C ARG A 13 2.99 6.54 -18.33
N ASP A 14 4.30 6.41 -18.58
CA ASP A 14 4.92 6.83 -19.84
C ASP A 14 4.32 6.05 -21.03
N LEU A 15 4.21 4.72 -20.90
CA LEU A 15 3.58 3.87 -21.92
C LEU A 15 2.12 4.24 -22.16
N ALA A 16 1.35 4.50 -21.09
CA ALA A 16 -0.04 4.94 -21.24
C ALA A 16 -0.15 6.28 -21.98
N ALA A 17 0.79 7.21 -21.74
CA ALA A 17 0.82 8.49 -22.43
C ALA A 17 1.18 8.35 -23.93
N GLU A 18 2.12 7.47 -24.28
CA GLU A 18 2.49 7.18 -25.67
C GLU A 18 1.31 6.62 -26.48
N GLU A 19 0.47 5.79 -25.86
CA GLU A 19 -0.73 5.21 -26.48
C GLU A 19 -1.95 6.14 -26.46
N GLY A 20 -1.84 7.32 -25.84
CA GLY A 20 -2.96 8.25 -25.66
C GLY A 20 -4.07 7.72 -24.74
N ASP A 21 -3.74 6.76 -23.87
CA ASP A 21 -4.67 6.15 -22.93
C ASP A 21 -4.72 6.93 -21.60
N LYS A 22 -5.70 6.58 -20.75
CA LYS A 22 -5.82 7.13 -19.40
C LYS A 22 -4.68 6.66 -18.52
N VAL A 23 -4.24 7.53 -17.61
CA VAL A 23 -3.26 7.19 -16.58
C VAL A 23 -3.80 6.02 -15.73
N PRO A 24 -3.11 4.88 -15.66
CA PRO A 24 -3.58 3.71 -14.92
C PRO A 24 -3.49 3.96 -13.41
N ARG A 25 -4.49 3.41 -12.70
CA ARG A 25 -4.46 3.31 -11.24
C ARG A 25 -3.65 2.08 -10.83
N VAL A 26 -2.80 2.22 -9.83
CA VAL A 26 -1.89 1.17 -9.37
C VAL A 26 -2.28 0.73 -7.96
N ALA A 27 -2.59 -0.56 -7.82
CA ALA A 27 -2.73 -1.20 -6.52
C ALA A 27 -1.49 -2.03 -6.21
N THR A 28 -1.04 -2.01 -4.96
CA THR A 28 0.05 -2.86 -4.46
C THR A 28 -0.43 -3.67 -3.26
N VAL A 29 0.04 -4.91 -3.18
CA VAL A 29 -0.30 -5.86 -2.10
C VAL A 29 0.96 -6.08 -1.28
N GLN A 30 0.90 -5.79 0.01
CA GLN A 30 2.06 -5.89 0.91
C GLN A 30 1.63 -6.37 2.28
N THR A 31 2.52 -7.07 2.96
CA THR A 31 2.38 -7.35 4.39
C THR A 31 2.92 -6.15 5.14
N LEU A 32 2.06 -5.51 5.94
CA LEU A 32 2.46 -4.40 6.81
C LEU A 32 2.86 -4.96 8.17
N PRO A 33 3.89 -4.40 8.83
CA PRO A 33 4.28 -4.76 10.20
C PRO A 33 3.28 -4.18 11.20
N VAL A 34 2.04 -4.67 11.21
CA VAL A 34 0.92 -4.11 11.99
C VAL A 34 1.14 -4.13 13.50
N LEU A 35 1.99 -5.03 14.01
CA LEU A 35 2.41 -5.05 15.42
C LEU A 35 3.35 -3.89 15.79
N GLU A 36 3.85 -3.17 14.79
CA GLU A 36 4.70 -1.98 14.92
C GLU A 36 4.03 -0.82 14.15
N PRO A 37 2.94 -0.23 14.68
CA PRO A 37 2.08 0.68 13.92
C PRO A 37 2.79 1.88 13.29
N ALA A 38 3.85 2.39 13.94
CA ALA A 38 4.66 3.47 13.39
C ALA A 38 5.40 3.06 12.11
N GLN A 39 6.00 1.86 12.09
CA GLN A 39 6.68 1.33 10.90
C GLN A 39 5.66 0.95 9.81
N ALA A 40 4.49 0.45 10.20
CA ALA A 40 3.43 0.16 9.23
C ALA A 40 2.91 1.43 8.55
N LEU A 41 2.79 2.54 9.30
CA LEU A 41 2.42 3.83 8.76
C LEU A 41 3.51 4.39 7.84
N GLU A 42 4.77 4.37 8.28
CA GLU A 42 5.91 4.80 7.47
C GLU A 42 5.95 4.06 6.13
N LEU A 43 5.89 2.72 6.17
CA LEU A 43 5.88 1.89 4.96
C LEU A 43 4.67 2.20 4.07
N ALA A 44 3.49 2.45 4.65
CA ALA A 44 2.30 2.79 3.88
C ALA A 44 2.46 4.15 3.16
N CYS A 45 3.01 5.16 3.85
CA CYS A 45 3.34 6.46 3.26
C CYS A 45 4.40 6.35 2.17
N GLU A 46 5.38 5.46 2.32
CA GLU A 46 6.38 5.21 1.28
C GLU A 46 5.77 4.65 -0.01
N TYR A 47 4.84 3.70 0.11
CA TYR A 47 4.13 3.15 -1.06
C TYR A 47 3.23 4.18 -1.75
N GLU A 48 2.56 5.03 -0.99
CA GLU A 48 1.80 6.14 -1.54
C GLU A 48 2.71 7.15 -2.24
N SER A 49 3.82 7.53 -1.62
CA SER A 49 4.84 8.42 -2.21
C SER A 49 5.52 7.84 -3.44
N ALA A 50 5.56 6.50 -3.55
CA ALA A 50 5.99 5.80 -4.77
C ALA A 50 4.95 5.88 -5.91
N GLY A 51 3.72 6.33 -5.62
CA GLY A 51 2.66 6.58 -6.58
C GLY A 51 1.56 5.52 -6.60
N ALA A 52 1.49 4.65 -5.59
CA ALA A 52 0.40 3.68 -5.46
C ALA A 52 -0.92 4.37 -5.11
N ASP A 53 -1.99 4.05 -5.83
CA ASP A 53 -3.35 4.54 -5.57
C ASP A 53 -4.09 3.71 -4.52
N LEU A 54 -3.62 2.49 -4.27
CA LEU A 54 -4.20 1.56 -3.31
C LEU A 54 -3.12 0.67 -2.71
N LEU A 55 -3.06 0.63 -1.39
CA LEU A 55 -2.24 -0.32 -0.63
C LEU A 55 -3.16 -1.33 0.05
N ILE A 56 -2.95 -2.61 -0.25
CA ILE A 56 -3.71 -3.72 0.29
C ILE A 56 -2.81 -4.47 1.27
N HIS A 57 -3.17 -4.45 2.56
CA HIS A 57 -2.54 -5.31 3.53
C HIS A 57 -2.94 -6.76 3.27
N SER A 58 -1.94 -7.64 3.11
CA SER A 58 -2.14 -9.08 3.01
C SER A 58 -1.22 -9.79 3.99
N SER A 59 -1.80 -10.59 4.89
CA SER A 59 -1.08 -11.48 5.80
C SER A 59 -1.80 -12.82 5.87
N GLY A 60 -1.07 -13.87 6.25
CA GLY A 60 -1.72 -15.06 6.81
C GLY A 60 -2.29 -14.72 8.19
N TYR A 61 -3.42 -15.33 8.53
CA TYR A 61 -4.04 -15.27 9.85
C TYR A 61 -4.44 -16.69 10.23
N ASP A 62 -4.04 -17.12 11.43
CA ASP A 62 -4.34 -18.47 11.91
C ASP A 62 -5.74 -18.54 12.54
N THR A 63 -6.25 -17.41 13.04
CA THR A 63 -7.56 -17.33 13.68
C THR A 63 -8.36 -16.09 13.27
N ALA A 64 -9.69 -16.17 13.45
CA ALA A 64 -10.57 -15.03 13.24
C ALA A 64 -10.38 -13.91 14.29
N GLU A 65 -9.85 -14.24 15.47
CA GLU A 65 -9.54 -13.26 16.51
C GLU A 65 -8.34 -12.41 16.13
N GLU A 66 -7.24 -13.07 15.73
CA GLU A 66 -6.04 -12.41 15.20
C GLU A 66 -6.37 -11.50 14.01
N TRP A 67 -7.20 -11.98 13.06
CA TRP A 67 -7.65 -11.15 11.95
C TRP A 67 -8.36 -9.88 12.43
N ARG A 68 -9.25 -9.98 13.42
CA ARG A 68 -9.98 -8.82 13.97
C ARG A 68 -9.04 -7.83 14.65
N GLU A 69 -8.09 -8.32 15.44
CA GLU A 69 -7.10 -7.46 16.10
C GLU A 69 -6.29 -6.66 15.07
N ILE A 70 -5.84 -7.33 14.00
CA ILE A 70 -5.08 -6.68 12.93
C ILE A 70 -5.94 -5.65 12.19
N VAL A 71 -7.19 -5.96 11.89
CA VAL A 71 -8.13 -5.00 11.28
C VAL A 71 -8.35 -3.80 12.21
N ASP A 72 -8.50 -4.00 13.51
CA ASP A 72 -8.67 -2.92 14.48
C ASP A 72 -7.43 -2.01 14.52
N VAL A 73 -6.22 -2.57 14.49
CA VAL A 73 -4.98 -1.77 14.42
C VAL A 73 -4.93 -0.98 13.12
N LEU A 74 -5.18 -1.61 11.97
CA LEU A 74 -5.21 -0.93 10.67
C LEU A 74 -6.24 0.20 10.66
N ALA A 75 -7.44 -0.03 11.19
CA ALA A 75 -8.52 0.94 11.18
C ALA A 75 -8.34 2.10 12.16
N ARG A 76 -7.76 1.85 13.33
CA ARG A 76 -7.66 2.85 14.41
C ARG A 76 -6.32 3.56 14.48
N GLN A 77 -5.25 2.89 14.07
CA GLN A 77 -3.89 3.40 14.24
C GLN A 77 -3.25 3.77 12.91
N ILE A 78 -3.47 3.02 11.83
CA ILE A 78 -2.74 3.28 10.57
C ILE A 78 -3.58 4.16 9.64
N ARG A 79 -4.77 3.69 9.24
CA ARG A 79 -5.62 4.37 8.25
C ARG A 79 -5.95 5.84 8.59
N PRO A 80 -6.24 6.23 9.84
CA PRO A 80 -6.57 7.63 10.14
C PRO A 80 -5.38 8.59 10.03
N GLN A 81 -4.15 8.07 9.95
CA GLN A 81 -2.92 8.85 9.86
C GLN A 81 -2.38 8.94 8.43
N LEU A 82 -2.96 8.21 7.48
CA LEU A 82 -2.65 8.36 6.06
C LEU A 82 -3.24 9.68 5.52
N PRO A 83 -2.55 10.36 4.59
CA PRO A 83 -2.94 11.66 4.05
C PRO A 83 -4.24 11.63 3.20
#